data_AF-A0A7C0WZ53-F1
#
_entry.id   AF-A0A7C0WZ53-F1
#
_cell.length_a   1.000
_cell.length_b   1.000
_cell.length_c   1.000
_cell.angle_alpha   90.00
_cell.angle_beta   90.00
_cell.angle_gamma   90.00
#
_symmetry.space_group_name_H-M   'P 1'
#
loop_
_entity.id
_entity.type
_entity.pdbx_description
1 polymer ?
#
loop_
_entity_poly.entity_id
_entity_poly.type
_entity_poly.pdbx_seq_one_letter_code
_entity_poly.pdbx_strand_id
1 'polypeptide(L)' 'KSRYKWYLDLRRYGSVVHSGFGLGIERLLMWICNLEHIRDACLYPRTITRLEP' A
#
# COMPACT_ATOMS: atom_id res chain seq x y z
N LYS A 1 -9.37 9.09 -24.31
CA LYS A 1 -10.29 8.18 -23.55
C LYS A 1 -9.79 8.11 -22.12
N SER A 2 -10.66 8.24 -21.11
CA SER A 2 -10.26 8.15 -19.69
C SER A 2 -9.65 6.77 -19.40
N ARG A 3 -8.40 6.75 -18.90
CA ARG A 3 -7.58 5.54 -18.64
C ARG A 3 -8.22 4.58 -17.62
N TYR A 4 -9.17 5.08 -16.83
CA TYR A 4 -9.87 4.35 -15.77
C TYR A 4 -11.31 3.96 -16.14
N LYS A 5 -11.70 4.09 -17.42
CA LYS A 5 -13.07 3.75 -17.86
C LYS A 5 -13.49 2.33 -17.49
N TRP A 6 -12.58 1.36 -17.63
CA TRP A 6 -12.82 -0.04 -17.27
C TRP A 6 -13.16 -0.22 -15.79
N TYR A 7 -12.52 0.54 -14.89
CA TYR A 7 -12.72 0.44 -13.44
C TYR A 7 -14.07 1.02 -13.01
N LEU A 8 -14.46 2.14 -13.63
CA LEU A 8 -15.76 2.77 -13.37
C LEU A 8 -16.92 1.93 -13.90
N ASP A 9 -16.72 1.26 -15.05
CA ASP A 9 -17.74 0.40 -15.67
C ASP A 9 -18.10 -0.82 -14.81
N LEU A 10 -17.22 -1.25 -13.89
CA LEU A 10 -17.50 -2.33 -12.93
C LEU A 10 -18.69 -2.02 -12.01
N ARG A 11 -18.93 -0.75 -11.70
CA ARG A 11 -20.05 -0.33 -10.81
C ARG A 11 -21.33 0.00 -11.57
N ARG A 12 -21.35 -0.16 -12.90
CA ARG A 12 -22.46 0.26 -13.76
C ARG A 12 -23.78 -0.48 -13.46
N TYR A 13 -23.71 -1.75 -13.09
CA TYR A 13 -24.88 -2.61 -12.84
C TYR A 13 -25.20 -2.79 -11.35
N GLY A 14 -24.71 -1.87 -10.52
CA GLY A 14 -24.90 -1.88 -9.08
C GLY A 14 -23.66 -2.34 -8.31
N SER A 15 -23.44 -1.74 -7.14
CA SER A 15 -22.44 -2.16 -6.16
C SER A 15 -23.03 -2.03 -4.76
N VAL A 16 -22.68 -2.94 -3.86
CA VAL A 16 -23.01 -2.79 -2.43
C VAL A 16 -22.24 -1.64 -1.81
N VAL A 17 -22.77 -1.05 -0.73
CA VAL A 17 -22.02 -0.06 0.07
C VAL A 17 -20.85 -0.78 0.71
N HIS A 18 -19.63 -0.37 0.37
CA HIS A 18 -18.39 -0.97 0.87
C HIS A 18 -17.48 0.12 1.43
N SER A 19 -16.71 -0.25 2.44
CA SER A 19 -15.59 0.52 2.97
C SER A 19 -14.37 -0.39 3.03
N GLY A 20 -13.20 0.20 3.21
CA GLY A 20 -11.95 -0.53 3.37
C GLY A 20 -10.92 0.33 4.06
N PHE A 21 -9.91 -0.30 4.64
CA PHE A 21 -8.75 0.37 5.20
C PHE A 21 -7.47 -0.22 4.60
N GLY A 22 -6.40 0.56 4.61
CA GLY A 22 -5.07 0.12 4.22
C GLY A 22 -4.15 0.08 5.43
N LEU A 23 -3.27 -0.92 5.49
CA LEU A 23 -2.29 -1.07 6.55
C LEU A 23 -0.93 -1.37 5.93
N GLY A 24 0.07 -0.54 6.23
CA GLY A 24 1.45 -0.81 5.85
C GLY A 24 2.11 -1.71 6.89
N ILE A 25 2.49 -2.93 6.49
CA ILE A 25 3.03 -3.94 7.42
C ILE A 25 4.34 -3.45 8.04
N GLU A 26 5.23 -2.86 7.25
CA GLU A 26 6.52 -2.35 7.71
C GLU A 26 6.34 -1.19 8.70
N ARG A 27 5.30 -0.36 8.51
CA ARG A 27 4.95 0.72 9.45
C ARG A 27 4.30 0.19 10.73
N LEU A 28 3.47 -0.84 10.63
CA LEU A 28 2.91 -1.52 11.79
C LEU A 28 4.03 -2.13 12.64
N LEU A 29 4.98 -2.83 12.02
CA LEU A 29 6.13 -3.41 12.70
C LEU A 29 7.03 -2.36 13.33
N MET A 30 7.32 -1.27 12.63
CA MET A 30 8.06 -0.13 13.17
C MET A 30 7.42 0.41 14.45
N TRP A 31 6.08 0.49 14.48
CA TRP A 31 5.35 0.94 15.66
C TRP A 31 5.36 -0.10 16.81
N ILE A 32 5.06 -1.37 16.52
CA ILE A 32 5.04 -2.44 17.54
C ILE A 32 6.43 -2.64 18.17
N CYS A 33 7.48 -2.62 17.34
CA CYS A 33 8.86 -2.85 17.77
C CYS A 33 9.58 -1.56 18.20
N ASN A 34 8.91 -0.41 18.19
CA ASN A 34 9.46 0.91 18.53
C ASN A 34 10.78 1.22 17.79
N LEU A 35 10.79 0.99 16.48
CA LEU A 35 11.95 1.27 15.62
C LEU A 35 11.93 2.73 15.18
N GLU A 36 13.12 3.36 15.10
CA GLU A 36 13.24 4.76 14.67
C GLU A 36 13.00 4.93 13.16
N HIS A 37 13.36 3.92 12.35
CA HIS A 37 13.25 3.99 10.90
C HIS A 37 12.58 2.75 10.29
N ILE A 38 11.72 2.95 9.29
CA ILE A 38 11.02 1.87 8.55
C ILE A 38 11.97 0.89 7.83
N ARG A 39 13.24 1.26 7.66
CA ARG A 39 14.24 0.44 6.96
C ARG A 39 14.61 -0.78 7.81
N ASP A 40 14.52 -0.63 9.13
CA ASP A 40 14.84 -1.69 10.08
C ASP A 40 13.72 -2.73 10.17
N ALA A 41 12.53 -2.39 9.65
CA ALA A 41 11.38 -3.29 9.56
C ALA A 41 11.34 -4.10 8.25
N CYS A 42 12.29 -3.91 7.32
CA CYS A 42 12.31 -4.57 6.01
C CYS A 42 13.69 -5.17 5.71
N LEU A 43 13.73 -6.43 5.24
CA LEU A 43 15.00 -7.14 4.99
C LEU A 43 15.81 -6.52 3.83
N TYR A 44 15.13 -6.05 2.79
CA TYR A 44 15.73 -5.43 1.60
C TYR A 44 15.05 -4.09 1.30
N PRO A 45 15.40 -3.02 2.03
CA PRO A 45 14.71 -1.75 1.91
C PRO A 45 14.94 -1.13 0.52
N ARG A 46 13.85 -0.80 -0.17
CA ARG A 46 13.89 -0.08 -1.44
C ARG A 46 13.83 1.42 -1.19
N THR A 47 14.82 2.14 -1.67
CA THR A 47 14.86 3.60 -1.64
C THR A 47 15.20 4.13 -3.02
N ILE A 48 15.00 5.43 -3.25
CA ILE A 48 15.40 6.10 -4.51
C ILE A 48 16.89 5.87 -4.82
N THR A 49 17.71 5.70 -3.78
CA THR A 49 19.16 5.51 -3.87
C THR A 49 19.61 4.03 -3.81
N ARG A 50 18.72 3.08 -3.52
CA ARG A 50 19.05 1.65 -3.36
C ARG A 50 18.04 0.77 -4.09
N LEU A 51 18.48 0.23 -5.22
CA LEU A 51 17.71 -0.68 -6.08
C LEU A 51 18.14 -2.15 -5.95
N GLU A 52 19.35 -2.40 -5.44
CA GLU A 52 19.93 -3.73 -5.31
C GLU A 52 20.00 -4.15 -3.84
N PRO A 53 19.86 -5.46 -3.54
CA PRO A 53 19.98 -6.00 -2.18
C PRO A 53 21.39 -5.82 -1.61
#